data_AF-A0A4Q4U6X9-F1
#
_entry.id   AF-A0A4Q4U6X9-F1
#
_cell.length_a   1.000
_cell.length_b   1.000
_cell.length_c   1.000
_cell.angle_alpha   90.00
_cell.angle_beta   90.00
_cell.angle_gamma   90.00
#
_symmetry.space_group_name_H-M   'P 1'
#
loop_
_entity.id
_entity.type
_entity.pdbx_description
1 polymer ?
#
loop_
_entity_poly.entity_id
_entity_poly.type
_entity_poly.pdbx_seq_one_letter_code
_entity_poly.pdbx_strand_id
1 'polypeptide(L)'
;MHSYSLIVFATVALAQTATFEWDCTNSLGPCNNACYAVNHGLSPSLLTYDSDEANRDPRRTASGCNRTPCTNTNYGQWGNSCDEYPFASTSEGGQNAILRCVDGSENSSEGGQLSNFYRGMTSGTQFSIVVRNYGGAFYCENAGAANDGSEFRLVNGAFQNAKMRRDYGFADAEPRGPPKKLREFEDENGEKLLSLNPDMNGTLVGTTISSRGRLVKVVREI
;
A
#
# COMPACT_ATOMS: atom_id res chain seq x y z
N MET A 1 8.16 -39.96 -46.72
CA MET A 1 7.31 -38.85 -46.21
C MET A 1 7.86 -38.49 -44.85
N HIS A 2 8.60 -37.37 -44.73
CA HIS A 2 9.20 -36.94 -43.46
C HIS A 2 8.26 -35.95 -42.79
N SER A 3 7.58 -36.38 -41.73
CA SER A 3 6.78 -35.50 -40.87
C SER A 3 7.72 -34.66 -40.00
N TYR A 4 7.75 -33.35 -40.25
CA TYR A 4 8.36 -32.40 -39.35
C TYR A 4 7.35 -32.09 -38.22
N SER A 5 7.70 -32.47 -36.98
CA SER A 5 6.97 -32.01 -35.80
C SER A 5 7.38 -30.56 -35.51
N LEU A 6 6.43 -29.64 -35.61
CA LEU A 6 6.58 -28.27 -35.11
C LEU A 6 6.58 -28.31 -33.57
N ILE A 7 7.71 -27.98 -32.96
CA ILE A 7 7.77 -27.65 -31.53
C ILE A 7 7.36 -26.19 -31.40
N VAL A 8 6.16 -25.94 -30.90
CA VAL A 8 5.70 -24.59 -30.52
C VAL A 8 6.25 -24.30 -29.13
N PHE A 9 7.25 -23.44 -29.04
CA PHE A 9 7.66 -22.84 -27.76
C PHE A 9 6.59 -21.82 -27.37
N ALA A 10 5.73 -22.18 -26.43
CA ALA A 10 4.86 -21.22 -25.76
C ALA A 10 5.75 -20.28 -24.92
N THR A 11 6.00 -19.07 -25.44
CA THR A 11 6.61 -18.01 -24.65
C THR A 11 5.62 -17.59 -23.58
N VAL A 12 5.83 -18.01 -22.34
CA VAL A 12 5.12 -17.44 -21.19
C VAL A 12 5.65 -16.02 -21.05
N ALA A 13 4.89 -15.04 -21.55
CA ALA A 13 5.13 -13.65 -21.23
C ALA A 13 4.94 -13.52 -19.71
N LEU A 14 6.03 -13.32 -18.98
CA LEU A 14 5.95 -12.91 -17.57
C LEU A 14 5.28 -11.54 -17.57
N ALA A 15 4.00 -11.49 -17.22
CA ALA A 15 3.31 -10.23 -16.99
C ALA A 15 4.04 -9.51 -15.85
N GLN A 16 4.77 -8.44 -16.17
CA GLN A 16 5.31 -7.56 -15.15
C GLN A 16 4.14 -6.91 -14.43
N THR A 17 4.01 -7.19 -13.13
CA THR A 17 3.10 -6.48 -12.25
C THR A 17 3.40 -5.00 -12.31
N ALA A 18 2.37 -4.17 -12.50
CA ALA A 18 2.54 -2.72 -12.47
C ALA A 18 3.11 -2.30 -11.11
N THR A 19 3.98 -1.29 -11.07
CA THR A 19 4.54 -0.79 -9.82
C THR A 19 4.14 0.66 -9.64
N PHE A 20 3.40 0.95 -8.57
CA PHE A 20 3.12 2.31 -8.14
C PHE A 20 4.30 2.82 -7.33
N GLU A 21 5.05 3.78 -7.89
CA GLU A 21 5.99 4.58 -7.10
C GLU A 21 5.24 5.71 -6.40
N TRP A 22 5.25 5.66 -5.08
CA TRP A 22 4.64 6.65 -4.22
C TRP A 22 5.72 7.57 -3.61
N ASP A 23 5.70 8.85 -3.98
CA ASP A 23 6.53 9.89 -3.37
C ASP A 23 5.92 10.42 -2.07
N CYS A 24 6.51 10.02 -0.94
CA CYS A 24 6.01 10.37 0.38
C CYS A 24 6.30 11.83 0.79
N THR A 25 7.03 12.61 -0.01
CA THR A 25 7.43 14.00 0.36
C THR A 25 6.28 14.86 0.84
N ASN A 26 5.12 14.75 0.18
CA ASN A 26 3.89 15.47 0.53
C ASN A 26 2.76 14.51 0.92
N SER A 27 3.08 13.30 1.38
CA SER A 27 2.09 12.28 1.77
C SER A 27 2.65 11.36 2.85
N LEU A 28 3.38 11.92 3.83
CA LEU A 28 4.07 11.16 4.86
C LEU A 28 3.10 10.36 5.74
N GLY A 29 2.01 10.97 6.21
CA GLY A 29 0.98 10.30 7.01
C GLY A 29 0.36 9.09 6.29
N PRO A 30 -0.12 9.25 5.05
CA PRO A 30 -0.59 8.13 4.25
C PRO A 30 0.44 7.03 3.99
N CYS A 31 1.67 7.38 3.61
CA CYS A 31 2.75 6.41 3.47
C CYS A 31 2.97 5.63 4.76
N ASN A 32 2.92 6.33 5.90
CA ASN A 32 3.09 5.74 7.21
C ASN A 32 1.99 4.72 7.53
N ASN A 33 0.73 5.03 7.19
CA ASN A 33 -0.41 4.11 7.34
C ASN A 33 -0.22 2.84 6.51
N ALA A 34 0.11 2.98 5.23
CA ALA A 34 0.35 1.84 4.35
C ALA A 34 1.51 0.96 4.84
N CYS A 35 2.62 1.57 5.28
CA CYS A 35 3.74 0.86 5.88
C CYS A 35 3.31 0.10 7.14
N TYR A 36 2.55 0.72 8.04
CA TYR A 36 2.03 0.03 9.22
C TYR A 36 1.19 -1.19 8.84
N ALA A 37 0.23 -1.00 7.93
CA ALA A 37 -0.70 -2.02 7.49
C ALA A 37 0.01 -3.24 6.86
N VAL A 38 0.99 -2.99 6.00
CA VAL A 38 1.75 -4.05 5.31
C VAL A 38 2.76 -4.73 6.23
N ASN A 39 3.52 -3.96 7.03
CA ASN A 39 4.58 -4.51 7.89
C ASN A 39 4.03 -5.41 8.97
N HIS A 40 2.82 -5.12 9.41
CA HIS A 40 2.07 -5.92 10.37
C HIS A 40 1.16 -6.94 9.68
N GLY A 41 1.26 -7.17 8.36
CA GLY A 41 0.45 -8.18 7.67
C GLY A 41 -1.06 -8.02 7.88
N LEU A 42 -1.52 -6.80 8.09
CA LEU A 42 -2.92 -6.44 8.32
C LEU A 42 -3.66 -6.19 7.01
N SER A 43 -2.93 -5.94 5.94
CA SER A 43 -3.44 -5.68 4.60
C SER A 43 -2.54 -6.30 3.54
N PRO A 44 -3.09 -6.66 2.37
CA PRO A 44 -2.30 -7.20 1.28
C PRO A 44 -1.34 -6.14 0.71
N SER A 45 -0.19 -6.60 0.22
CA SER A 45 0.84 -5.80 -0.45
C SER A 45 0.66 -5.69 -1.97
N LEU A 46 -0.16 -6.57 -2.54
CA LEU A 46 -0.53 -6.58 -3.96
C LEU A 46 -1.99 -6.15 -4.06
N LEU A 47 -2.23 -5.06 -4.79
CA LEU A 47 -3.55 -4.47 -4.91
C LEU A 47 -4.07 -4.61 -6.34
N THR A 48 -5.39 -4.67 -6.49
CA THR A 48 -6.05 -4.82 -7.78
C THR A 48 -6.86 -3.56 -8.07
N TYR A 49 -6.46 -2.79 -9.08
CA TYR A 49 -7.17 -1.57 -9.46
C TYR A 49 -8.60 -1.87 -9.87
N ASP A 50 -9.55 -1.13 -9.29
CA ASP A 50 -10.94 -1.12 -9.71
C ASP A 50 -11.30 0.25 -10.29
N SER A 51 -11.51 0.29 -11.60
CA SER A 51 -11.86 1.52 -12.31
C SER A 51 -13.31 1.96 -12.10
N ASP A 52 -14.17 1.14 -11.52
CA ASP A 52 -15.57 1.50 -11.26
C ASP A 52 -15.64 2.44 -10.04
N GLU A 53 -15.83 3.73 -10.32
CA GLU A 53 -15.90 4.76 -9.29
C GLU A 53 -17.10 4.58 -8.37
N ALA A 54 -18.16 3.90 -8.82
CA ALA A 54 -19.34 3.62 -8.01
C ALA A 54 -19.03 2.71 -6.81
N ASN A 55 -17.93 1.95 -6.87
CA ASN A 55 -17.50 1.08 -5.77
C ASN A 55 -16.70 1.82 -4.69
N ARG A 56 -16.18 3.03 -4.97
CA ARG A 56 -15.29 3.74 -4.04
C ARG A 56 -16.01 4.23 -2.79
N ASP A 57 -17.17 4.86 -2.92
CA ASP A 57 -17.93 5.38 -1.77
C ASP A 57 -18.53 4.27 -0.87
N PRO A 58 -19.05 3.16 -1.42
CA PRO A 58 -19.37 1.98 -0.64
C PRO A 58 -18.17 1.44 0.14
N ARG A 59 -16.98 1.38 -0.46
CA ARG A 59 -15.75 0.96 0.24
C ARG A 59 -15.38 1.93 1.37
N ARG A 60 -15.38 3.24 1.13
CA ARG A 60 -15.19 4.27 2.19
C ARG A 60 -16.20 4.18 3.32
N THR A 61 -17.41 3.73 3.01
CA THR A 61 -18.46 3.51 4.01
C THR A 61 -18.19 2.23 4.81
N ALA A 62 -17.78 1.17 4.13
CA ALA A 62 -17.49 -0.14 4.72
C ALA A 62 -16.23 -0.13 5.60
N SER A 63 -15.20 0.64 5.24
CA SER A 63 -14.02 0.88 6.07
C SER A 63 -14.34 1.68 7.33
N GLY A 64 -15.34 2.57 7.25
CA GLY A 64 -15.72 3.53 8.28
C GLY A 64 -15.23 4.96 8.02
N CYS A 65 -14.47 5.23 6.96
CA CYS A 65 -13.91 6.55 6.69
C CYS A 65 -14.99 7.64 6.50
N ASN A 66 -16.11 7.31 5.84
CA ASN A 66 -17.27 8.20 5.69
C ASN A 66 -18.00 8.50 7.01
N ARG A 67 -17.66 7.83 8.12
CA ARG A 67 -18.19 8.15 9.45
C ARG A 67 -17.41 9.27 10.14
N THR A 68 -16.49 9.93 9.43
CA THR A 68 -15.72 11.10 9.88
C THR A 68 -14.88 10.89 11.16
N PRO A 69 -14.13 9.77 11.28
CA PRO A 69 -13.36 9.46 12.50
C PRO A 69 -12.42 10.59 12.93
N CYS A 70 -11.87 11.33 11.96
CA CYS A 70 -10.92 12.41 12.23
C CYS A 70 -11.55 13.67 12.83
N THR A 71 -12.87 13.73 12.93
CA THR A 71 -13.60 14.84 13.56
C THR A 71 -14.34 14.40 14.82
N ASN A 72 -14.86 13.16 14.84
CA ASN A 72 -15.75 12.70 15.92
C ASN A 72 -15.12 11.65 16.87
N THR A 73 -13.82 11.42 16.76
CA THR A 73 -13.06 10.55 17.67
C THR A 73 -11.76 11.21 18.12
N ASN A 74 -11.05 10.55 19.03
CA ASN A 74 -9.70 10.96 19.45
C ASN A 74 -8.63 10.73 18.37
N TYR A 75 -8.91 10.01 17.28
CA TYR A 75 -7.94 9.84 16.19
C TYR A 75 -7.67 11.14 15.44
N GLY A 76 -8.59 12.11 15.50
CA GLY A 76 -8.43 13.45 14.92
C GLY A 76 -7.20 14.23 15.40
N GLN A 77 -6.57 13.81 16.50
CA GLN A 77 -5.30 14.39 16.96
C GLN A 77 -4.14 14.20 15.96
N TRP A 78 -4.24 13.21 15.07
CA TRP A 78 -3.21 12.89 14.08
C TRP A 78 -3.42 13.58 12.72
N GLY A 79 -4.61 14.15 12.51
CA GLY A 79 -4.96 14.80 11.25
C GLY A 79 -6.47 14.99 11.12
N ASN A 80 -6.87 15.72 10.08
CA ASN A 80 -8.26 16.10 9.84
C ASN A 80 -8.89 15.35 8.65
N SER A 81 -8.12 14.52 7.95
CA SER A 81 -8.57 13.74 6.81
C SER A 81 -8.33 12.26 7.08
N CYS A 82 -9.29 11.42 6.69
CA CYS A 82 -9.19 9.98 6.89
C CYS A 82 -8.53 9.35 5.65
N ASP A 83 -7.38 8.72 5.87
CA ASP A 83 -6.67 7.88 4.91
C ASP A 83 -7.02 6.41 5.14
N GLU A 84 -6.96 5.59 4.09
CA GLU A 84 -7.37 4.19 4.08
C GLU A 84 -6.39 3.32 3.28
N TYR A 85 -5.89 2.27 3.91
CA TYR A 85 -5.14 1.21 3.24
C TYR A 85 -5.75 -0.18 3.51
N PRO A 86 -6.11 -0.98 2.50
CA PRO A 86 -5.99 -0.69 1.06
C PRO A 86 -6.94 0.41 0.57
N PHE A 87 -6.55 1.07 -0.52
CA PHE A 87 -7.27 2.22 -1.07
C PHE A 87 -8.68 1.84 -1.55
N ALA A 88 -9.67 2.73 -1.38
CA ALA A 88 -11.02 2.54 -1.91
C ALA A 88 -11.09 2.35 -3.45
N SER A 89 -10.04 2.75 -4.17
CA SER A 89 -9.87 2.54 -5.61
C SER A 89 -9.39 1.13 -5.98
N THR A 90 -9.26 0.23 -5.00
CA THR A 90 -8.80 -1.15 -5.20
C THR A 90 -9.86 -2.15 -4.75
N SER A 91 -9.79 -3.37 -5.27
CA SER A 91 -10.72 -4.44 -4.92
C SER A 91 -10.60 -4.87 -3.45
N GLU A 92 -9.41 -4.74 -2.88
CA GLU A 92 -9.06 -5.06 -1.51
C GLU A 92 -9.48 -3.97 -0.51
N GLY A 93 -9.84 -2.79 -1.00
CA GLY A 93 -10.25 -1.66 -0.16
C GLY A 93 -11.62 -1.86 0.49
N GLY A 94 -11.89 -1.04 1.49
CA GLY A 94 -13.17 -1.03 2.21
C GLY A 94 -13.11 -1.78 3.54
N GLN A 95 -13.92 -2.83 3.70
CA GLN A 95 -14.04 -3.51 4.99
C GLN A 95 -12.66 -4.00 5.49
N ASN A 96 -12.37 -3.72 6.76
CA ASN A 96 -11.10 -4.03 7.44
C ASN A 96 -9.86 -3.24 6.95
N ALA A 97 -10.02 -2.23 6.10
CA ALA A 97 -8.94 -1.29 5.82
C ALA A 97 -8.39 -0.67 7.11
N ILE A 98 -7.09 -0.43 7.13
CA ILE A 98 -6.40 0.33 8.16
C ILE A 98 -6.58 1.80 7.84
N LEU A 99 -7.11 2.50 8.83
CA LEU A 99 -7.38 3.91 8.79
C LEU A 99 -6.32 4.65 9.58
N ARG A 100 -5.96 5.83 9.08
CA ARG A 100 -5.18 6.81 9.82
C ARG A 100 -5.78 8.19 9.58
N CYS A 101 -5.84 9.01 10.62
CA CYS A 101 -6.11 10.42 10.42
C CYS A 101 -4.80 11.14 10.06
N VAL A 102 -4.81 11.85 8.95
CA VAL A 102 -3.65 12.49 8.32
C VAL A 102 -3.99 13.93 7.96
N ASP A 103 -2.98 14.72 7.59
CA ASP A 103 -3.22 16.05 7.06
C ASP A 103 -3.98 15.98 5.72
N GLY A 104 -4.99 16.82 5.55
CA GLY A 104 -5.82 16.82 4.34
C GLY A 104 -5.05 17.14 3.05
N SER A 105 -3.98 17.94 3.13
CA SER A 105 -3.12 18.21 1.97
C SER A 105 -2.29 16.98 1.61
N GLU A 106 -1.88 16.19 2.60
CA GLU A 106 -1.18 14.93 2.38
C GLU A 106 -2.05 13.88 1.69
N ASN A 107 -3.26 13.68 2.20
CA ASN A 107 -4.24 12.76 1.61
C ASN A 107 -4.61 13.18 0.17
N SER A 108 -4.71 14.48 -0.08
CA SER A 108 -4.94 15.00 -1.43
C SER A 108 -3.75 14.74 -2.37
N SER A 109 -2.52 14.81 -1.87
CA SER A 109 -1.31 14.52 -2.64
C SER A 109 -1.25 13.06 -3.06
N GLU A 110 -1.49 12.13 -2.13
CA GLU A 110 -1.63 10.70 -2.44
C GLU A 110 -2.69 10.47 -3.52
N GLY A 111 -3.90 11.01 -3.34
CA GLY A 111 -4.98 10.84 -4.30
C GLY A 111 -4.61 11.33 -5.71
N GLY A 112 -3.85 12.43 -5.80
CA GLY A 112 -3.31 12.93 -7.06
C GLY A 112 -2.27 11.99 -7.70
N GLN A 113 -1.39 11.40 -6.88
CA GLN A 113 -0.40 10.43 -7.35
C GLN A 113 -1.07 9.14 -7.85
N LEU A 114 -2.02 8.59 -7.10
CA LEU A 114 -2.82 7.43 -7.49
C LEU A 114 -3.61 7.69 -8.77
N SER A 115 -4.29 8.84 -8.86
CA SER A 115 -5.04 9.22 -10.06
C SER A 115 -4.14 9.26 -11.30
N ASN A 116 -2.92 9.79 -11.17
CA ASN A 116 -1.94 9.80 -12.26
C ASN A 116 -1.44 8.39 -12.60
N PHE A 117 -1.18 7.54 -11.60
CA PHE A 117 -0.76 6.16 -11.80
C PHE A 117 -1.82 5.32 -12.53
N TYR A 118 -3.10 5.51 -12.22
CA TYR A 118 -4.19 4.79 -12.86
C TYR A 118 -4.49 5.23 -14.31
N ARG A 119 -3.86 6.30 -14.81
CA ARG A 119 -4.11 6.77 -16.18
C ARG A 119 -3.69 5.70 -17.19
N GLY A 120 -4.67 5.21 -17.96
CA GLY A 120 -4.46 4.16 -18.95
C GLY A 120 -4.37 2.74 -18.36
N MET A 121 -4.58 2.59 -17.05
CA MET A 121 -4.66 1.28 -16.39
C MET A 121 -6.07 0.70 -16.55
N THR A 122 -6.16 -0.59 -16.88
CA THR A 122 -7.43 -1.31 -16.97
C THR A 122 -7.85 -1.85 -15.60
N SER A 123 -9.16 -1.92 -15.35
CA SER A 123 -9.68 -2.62 -14.17
C SER A 123 -9.17 -4.06 -14.09
N GLY A 124 -8.92 -4.56 -12.89
CA GLY A 124 -8.33 -5.88 -12.66
C GLY A 124 -6.80 -5.92 -12.77
N THR A 125 -6.14 -4.82 -13.14
CA THR A 125 -4.68 -4.76 -13.15
C THR A 125 -4.15 -4.84 -11.72
N GLN A 126 -3.29 -5.82 -11.46
CA GLN A 126 -2.59 -5.92 -10.19
C GLN A 126 -1.35 -5.03 -10.19
N PHE A 127 -1.12 -4.36 -9.06
CA PHE A 127 0.05 -3.54 -8.85
C PHE A 127 0.65 -3.72 -7.46
N SER A 128 1.98 -3.63 -7.38
CA SER A 128 2.73 -3.48 -6.14
C SER A 128 3.03 -2.02 -5.88
N ILE A 129 3.43 -1.70 -4.65
CA ILE A 129 3.79 -0.33 -4.26
C ILE A 129 5.26 -0.30 -3.84
N VAL A 130 5.98 0.71 -4.31
CA VAL A 130 7.26 1.13 -3.76
C VAL A 130 7.12 2.56 -3.26
N VAL A 131 7.61 2.84 -2.07
CA VAL A 131 7.61 4.19 -1.50
C VAL A 131 9.01 4.79 -1.59
N ARG A 132 9.09 6.10 -1.82
CA ARG A 132 10.34 6.88 -1.83
C ARG A 132 10.18 8.11 -0.95
N ASN A 133 11.30 8.73 -0.58
CA ASN A 133 11.32 9.91 0.29
C ASN A 133 10.51 9.68 1.59
N TYR A 134 10.52 8.46 2.11
CA TYR A 134 9.74 8.03 3.27
C TYR A 134 10.39 8.38 4.61
N GLY A 135 11.48 9.16 4.61
CA GLY A 135 12.11 9.62 5.85
C GLY A 135 11.12 10.46 6.67
N GLY A 136 10.91 10.08 7.93
CA GLY A 136 9.86 10.66 8.78
C GLY A 136 8.54 9.88 8.79
N ALA A 137 8.34 8.93 7.87
CA ALA A 137 7.26 7.94 7.97
C ALA A 137 7.71 6.82 8.92
N PHE A 138 7.45 7.02 10.20
CA PHE A 138 7.95 6.20 11.31
C PHE A 138 7.86 4.67 11.09
N TYR A 139 6.73 4.14 10.60
CA TYR A 139 6.53 2.72 10.36
C TYR A 139 7.17 2.20 9.07
N CYS A 140 7.47 3.08 8.11
CA CYS A 140 8.31 2.71 6.98
C CYS A 140 9.76 2.51 7.43
N GLU A 141 10.25 3.37 8.32
CA GLU A 141 11.60 3.29 8.89
C GLU A 141 11.71 2.21 9.99
N ASN A 142 10.61 1.90 10.67
CA ASN A 142 10.57 1.00 11.83
C ASN A 142 9.47 -0.05 11.66
N ALA A 143 9.67 -0.98 10.72
CA ALA A 143 8.66 -1.99 10.35
C ALA A 143 8.08 -2.81 11.52
N GLY A 144 8.83 -2.98 12.61
CA GLY A 144 8.38 -3.73 13.79
C GLY A 144 7.86 -2.88 14.95
N ALA A 145 7.73 -1.57 14.78
CA ALA A 145 7.26 -0.69 15.84
C ALA A 145 5.78 -0.95 16.14
N ALA A 146 5.44 -0.95 17.43
CA ALA A 146 4.05 -1.05 17.87
C ALA A 146 3.27 0.19 17.43
N ASN A 147 1.96 0.01 17.23
CA ASN A 147 1.05 1.11 16.95
C ASN A 147 1.12 2.15 18.09
N ASP A 148 1.42 3.39 17.74
CA ASP A 148 1.45 4.58 18.60
C ASP A 148 0.05 5.10 18.98
N GLY A 149 -1.01 4.44 18.47
CA GLY A 149 -2.41 4.79 18.64
C GLY A 149 -3.01 5.55 17.46
N SER A 150 -2.29 5.71 16.35
CA SER A 150 -2.75 6.44 15.16
C SER A 150 -3.37 5.56 14.08
N GLU A 151 -3.03 4.27 14.00
CA GLU A 151 -3.69 3.34 13.09
C GLU A 151 -4.89 2.66 13.76
N PHE A 152 -6.02 2.65 13.08
CA PHE A 152 -7.28 2.12 13.60
C PHE A 152 -8.11 1.49 12.49
N ARG A 153 -9.25 0.88 12.87
CA ARG A 153 -10.21 0.33 11.91
C ARG A 153 -11.60 0.30 12.53
N LEU A 154 -12.61 0.11 11.68
CA LEU A 154 -13.98 -0.12 12.14
C LEU A 154 -14.19 -1.62 12.47
N VAL A 155 -14.56 -1.92 13.70
CA VAL A 155 -14.91 -3.28 14.17
C VAL A 155 -16.27 -3.24 14.85
N ASN A 156 -17.23 -4.03 14.36
CA ASN A 156 -18.59 -4.11 14.91
C ASN A 156 -19.25 -2.74 15.16
N GLY A 157 -19.00 -1.78 14.25
CA GLY A 157 -19.57 -0.44 14.32
C GLY A 157 -18.82 0.57 15.19
N ALA A 158 -17.75 0.17 15.89
CA ALA A 158 -16.90 1.04 16.70
C ALA A 158 -15.48 1.10 16.15
N PHE A 159 -14.83 2.26 16.25
CA PHE A 159 -13.42 2.40 15.87
C PHE A 159 -12.51 1.88 16.99
N GLN A 160 -11.52 1.08 16.61
CA GLN A 160 -10.58 0.44 17.53
C GLN A 160 -9.16 0.51 16.96
N ASN A 161 -8.17 0.67 17.82
CA ASN A 161 -6.76 0.69 17.41
C ASN A 161 -6.43 -0.61 16.67
N ALA A 162 -5.67 -0.53 15.59
CA ALA A 162 -5.12 -1.70 14.94
C ALA A 162 -3.89 -2.17 15.74
N LYS A 163 -4.02 -3.02 16.76
CA LYS A 163 -2.87 -3.54 17.52
C LYS A 163 -2.49 -4.96 17.12
N MET A 164 -1.19 -5.26 17.18
CA MET A 164 -0.66 -6.62 17.07
C MET A 164 -0.79 -7.40 18.39
N ARG A 165 -1.31 -8.64 18.34
CA ARG A 165 -1.30 -9.55 19.49
C ARG A 165 0.13 -9.99 19.83
N ARG A 166 0.53 -9.88 21.09
CA ARG A 166 1.65 -10.62 21.67
C ARG A 166 1.15 -11.45 22.86
N ASP A 167 1.12 -12.76 22.64
CA ASP A 167 0.92 -13.91 23.53
C ASP A 167 -0.16 -13.97 24.64
N TYR A 168 -0.72 -12.93 25.27
CA TYR A 168 -1.72 -13.16 26.35
C TYR A 168 -2.82 -12.07 26.52
N GLY A 169 -3.75 -11.99 25.55
CA GLY A 169 -5.06 -11.29 25.62
C GLY A 169 -5.02 -9.78 25.30
N PHE A 170 -6.06 -9.06 24.86
CA PHE A 170 -7.36 -9.36 24.22
C PHE A 170 -7.44 -8.54 22.90
N ALA A 171 -8.19 -9.03 21.91
CA ALA A 171 -7.96 -8.86 20.48
C ALA A 171 -8.28 -7.49 19.84
N ASP A 172 -7.25 -6.94 19.18
CA ASP A 172 -7.28 -6.02 18.06
C ASP A 172 -6.58 -6.74 16.87
N ALA A 173 -6.91 -6.34 15.63
CA ALA A 173 -6.19 -6.59 14.37
C ALA A 173 -5.04 -7.61 14.39
N GLU A 174 -5.27 -8.93 14.41
CA GLU A 174 -4.14 -9.89 14.53
C GLU A 174 -3.31 -10.01 13.24
N PRO A 175 -2.03 -9.60 13.23
CA PRO A 175 -1.03 -10.15 12.32
C PRO A 175 -0.81 -11.62 12.62
N ARG A 176 -0.66 -12.46 11.60
CA ARG A 176 -0.11 -13.80 11.76
C ARG A 176 1.41 -13.74 11.63
N GLY A 177 2.12 -13.56 12.74
CA GLY A 177 3.58 -13.67 12.82
C GLY A 177 4.32 -12.36 13.12
N PRO A 178 5.66 -12.40 13.23
CA PRO A 178 6.46 -11.21 13.50
C PRO A 178 6.33 -10.18 12.37
N PRO A 179 6.53 -8.88 12.66
CA PRO A 179 6.51 -7.85 11.63
C PRO A 179 7.51 -8.20 10.53
N LYS A 180 7.11 -8.03 9.28
CA LYS A 180 7.96 -8.37 8.15
C LYS A 180 8.81 -7.17 7.79
N LYS A 181 10.12 -7.38 7.68
CA LYS A 181 11.03 -6.34 7.18
C LYS A 181 10.73 -6.11 5.70
N LEU A 182 10.45 -4.86 5.34
CA LEU A 182 10.36 -4.45 3.95
C LEU A 182 11.73 -4.48 3.28
N ARG A 183 11.72 -4.66 1.96
CA ARG A 183 12.92 -4.72 1.15
C ARG A 183 13.22 -3.35 0.58
N GLU A 184 14.47 -2.90 0.73
CA GLU A 184 14.94 -1.64 0.17
C GLU A 184 15.70 -1.87 -1.13
N PHE A 185 15.55 -0.93 -2.05
CA PHE A 185 16.18 -0.93 -3.36
C PHE A 185 16.75 0.46 -3.63
N GLU A 186 17.61 0.53 -4.63
CA GLU A 186 18.14 1.77 -5.17
C GLU A 186 17.95 1.82 -6.68
N ASP A 187 17.54 2.98 -7.19
CA ASP A 187 17.42 3.23 -8.63
C ASP A 187 18.76 3.67 -9.26
N GLU A 188 18.78 3.82 -10.58
CA GLU A 188 19.98 4.24 -11.32
C GLU A 188 20.45 5.67 -11.00
N ASN A 189 19.64 6.46 -10.30
CA ASN A 189 19.98 7.81 -9.83
C ASN A 189 20.49 7.80 -8.37
N GLY A 190 20.55 6.63 -7.72
CA GLY A 190 20.95 6.51 -6.31
C GLY A 190 19.82 6.80 -5.32
N GLU A 191 18.57 6.87 -5.78
CA GLU A 191 17.41 7.15 -4.93
C GLU A 191 16.91 5.85 -4.28
N LYS A 192 16.60 5.92 -2.97
CA LYS A 192 16.09 4.79 -2.21
C LYS A 192 14.60 4.55 -2.48
N LEU A 193 14.27 3.28 -2.65
CA LEU A 193 12.91 2.77 -2.82
C LEU A 193 12.65 1.70 -1.76
N LEU A 194 11.52 1.75 -1.09
CA LEU A 194 11.10 0.74 -0.11
C LEU A 194 9.89 0.00 -0.68
N SER A 195 10.03 -1.30 -0.92
CA SER A 195 8.92 -2.10 -1.43
C SER A 195 7.93 -2.40 -0.31
N LEU A 196 6.67 -1.97 -0.48
CA LEU A 196 5.56 -2.39 0.39
C LEU A 196 5.07 -3.79 0.03
N ASN A 197 5.99 -4.72 -0.21
CA ASN A 197 5.69 -6.12 -0.47
C ASN A 197 6.74 -7.02 0.19
N PRO A 198 6.58 -7.33 1.49
CA PRO A 198 7.54 -8.17 2.21
C PRO A 198 7.60 -9.60 1.67
N ASP A 199 6.53 -10.05 1.02
CA ASP A 199 6.38 -11.41 0.47
C ASP A 199 6.69 -11.46 -1.04
N MET A 200 7.32 -10.42 -1.60
CA MET A 200 7.66 -10.38 -3.02
C MET A 200 8.58 -11.54 -3.38
N ASN A 201 8.12 -12.42 -4.28
CA ASN A 201 8.96 -13.44 -4.88
C ASN A 201 9.85 -12.80 -5.97
N GLY A 202 11.16 -13.06 -5.93
CA GLY A 202 12.13 -12.46 -6.87
C GLY A 202 12.68 -11.11 -6.41
N THR A 203 13.07 -10.26 -7.35
CA THR A 203 13.71 -8.95 -7.09
C THR A 203 13.20 -7.90 -8.06
N LEU A 204 13.22 -6.63 -7.64
CA LEU A 204 13.01 -5.49 -8.53
C LEU A 204 14.30 -5.13 -9.29
N VAL A 205 15.46 -5.64 -8.91
CA VAL A 205 16.71 -5.33 -9.60
C VAL A 205 16.62 -5.70 -11.09
N GLY A 206 16.94 -4.74 -11.94
CA GLY A 206 16.86 -4.86 -13.39
C GLY A 206 15.51 -4.46 -13.99
N THR A 207 14.47 -4.24 -13.18
CA THR A 207 13.17 -3.74 -13.66
C THR A 207 13.24 -2.23 -13.89
N THR A 208 12.29 -1.74 -14.69
CA THR A 208 12.09 -0.32 -14.94
C THR A 208 10.75 0.08 -14.36
N ILE A 209 10.74 1.12 -13.53
CA ILE A 209 9.53 1.66 -12.90
C ILE A 209 9.30 3.10 -13.38
N SER A 210 8.04 3.53 -13.38
CA SER A 210 7.69 4.92 -13.68
C SER A 210 7.88 5.78 -12.43
N SER A 211 8.91 6.63 -12.44
CA SER A 211 9.24 7.61 -11.42
C SER A 211 9.05 9.02 -11.93
N ARG A 212 8.15 9.81 -11.33
CA ARG A 212 7.96 11.23 -11.66
C ARG A 212 7.79 11.51 -13.18
N GLY A 213 7.07 10.62 -13.86
CA GLY A 213 6.83 10.70 -15.32
C GLY A 213 8.02 10.29 -16.20
N ARG A 214 9.04 9.67 -15.62
CA ARG A 214 10.20 9.11 -16.30
C ARG A 214 10.33 7.63 -15.97
N LEU A 215 10.95 6.88 -16.85
CA LEU A 215 11.31 5.49 -16.59
C LEU A 215 12.68 5.47 -15.91
N VAL A 216 12.77 4.82 -14.75
CA VAL A 216 14.03 4.63 -14.02
C VAL A 216 14.29 3.15 -13.81
N LYS A 217 15.55 2.73 -13.92
CA LYS A 217 15.95 1.35 -13.66
C LYS A 217 16.27 1.14 -12.19
N VAL A 218 15.76 0.07 -11.59
CA VAL A 218 16.20 -0.39 -10.28
C VAL A 218 17.52 -1.15 -10.44
N VAL A 219 18.58 -0.73 -9.76
CA VAL A 219 19.94 -1.23 -10.03
C VAL A 219 20.48 -2.13 -8.94
N ARG A 220 20.00 -2.02 -7.69
CA ARG A 220 20.39 -2.92 -6.61
C ARG A 220 19.34 -2.99 -5.49
N GLU A 221 19.42 -4.07 -4.72
CA GLU A 221 18.76 -4.25 -3.43
C GLU A 221 19.76 -3.91 -2.33
N ILE A 222 19.33 -3.22 -1.27
CA ILE A 222 20.21 -2.67 -0.21
C ILE A 222 19.80 -3.11 1.19
#